data_AF-A0A8I0MLT5-F1
#
_entry.id   AF-A0A8I0MLT5-F1
#
_cell.length_a   1.000
_cell.length_b   1.000
_cell.length_c   1.000
_cell.angle_alpha   90.00
_cell.angle_beta   90.00
_cell.angle_gamma   90.00
#
_symmetry.space_group_name_H-M   'P 1'
#
loop_
_entity.id
_entity.type
_entity.pdbx_description
1 polymer ?
#
loop_
_entity_poly.entity_id
_entity_poly.type
_entity_poly.pdbx_seq_one_letter_code
_entity_poly.pdbx_strand_id
1 'polypeptide(L)'
;MLTWYVDVYNTAEPVATYSIDGHNVNIYPTGIKGIGVSFQDADPGSQNYLSSLSSTASLRKFSRPVDSINYSPYSIGNWLRIRLWRTAEVLDIGAANSGALTSVFPIAEQFVGVGDGFVLNGFQPGEKFIQGEMKISGVNLKIVPGTCNLPDTTVDMGEHFPNELSAPGKTSAWVQVPNFTLTNCPTAYGYGATGTGANTAQNNVSVTISPRTAIVSEYNGVFAIDETITDSAKGFGIQLAWGKASELPDTPSSLVTFNQPYLIKNFPFSDTTSSTIPLFLSARYIRTASEVSSGVANAIVEALVEYK
;
A
#
# COMPACT_ATOMS: atom_id res chain seq x y z
N MET A 1 -34.73 34.70 9.65
CA MET A 1 -33.27 34.48 9.42
C MET A 1 -33.13 33.20 8.60
N LEU A 2 -32.24 33.16 7.62
CA LEU A 2 -31.90 31.91 6.92
C LEU A 2 -30.66 31.29 7.55
N THR A 3 -30.67 29.97 7.75
CA THR A 3 -29.53 29.23 8.30
C THR A 3 -29.21 28.03 7.43
N TRP A 4 -27.94 27.87 7.06
CA TRP A 4 -27.46 26.76 6.24
C TRP A 4 -26.83 25.70 7.11
N TYR A 5 -27.04 24.45 6.74
CA TYR A 5 -26.54 23.28 7.44
C TYR A 5 -25.97 22.27 6.46
N VAL A 6 -25.11 21.39 6.97
CA VAL A 6 -24.64 20.20 6.28
C VAL A 6 -24.66 18.98 7.19
N ASP A 7 -24.95 17.82 6.61
CA ASP A 7 -24.86 16.52 7.26
C ASP A 7 -24.54 15.43 6.24
N VAL A 8 -24.40 14.20 6.74
CA VAL A 8 -24.21 13.01 5.93
C VAL A 8 -25.36 12.05 6.19
N TYR A 9 -25.96 11.50 5.14
CA TYR A 9 -27.04 10.53 5.25
C TYR A 9 -26.75 9.29 4.38
N ASN A 10 -27.69 8.34 4.34
CA ASN A 10 -27.54 7.08 3.61
C ASN A 10 -26.31 6.27 4.07
N THR A 11 -26.07 6.27 5.37
CA THR A 11 -24.95 5.57 6.00
C THR A 11 -25.33 5.10 7.40
N ALA A 12 -24.63 4.07 7.89
CA ALA A 12 -24.74 3.63 9.28
C ALA A 12 -23.93 4.57 10.20
N GLU A 13 -23.96 4.29 11.51
CA GLU A 13 -23.10 5.00 12.46
C GLU A 13 -21.60 4.89 12.09
N PRO A 14 -20.77 5.88 12.48
CA PRO A 14 -19.34 5.84 12.21
C PRO A 14 -18.69 4.56 12.75
N VAL A 15 -17.83 3.93 11.94
CA VAL A 15 -17.04 2.75 12.34
C VAL A 15 -15.82 3.13 13.18
N ALA A 16 -15.40 4.40 13.10
CA ALA A 16 -14.30 4.95 13.89
C ALA A 16 -14.32 6.49 13.88
N THR A 17 -13.60 7.09 14.83
CA THR A 17 -13.31 8.52 14.85
C THR A 17 -11.80 8.72 15.05
N TYR A 18 -11.19 9.57 14.24
CA TYR A 18 -9.76 9.90 14.33
C TYR A 18 -9.54 11.40 14.44
N SER A 19 -8.44 11.81 15.07
CA SER A 19 -7.99 13.20 15.09
C SER A 19 -7.00 13.44 13.95
N ILE A 20 -7.34 14.35 13.02
CA ILE A 20 -6.49 14.76 11.90
C ILE A 20 -6.55 16.28 11.75
N ASP A 21 -5.40 16.91 11.52
CA ASP A 21 -5.25 18.37 11.44
C ASP A 21 -5.81 19.12 12.68
N GLY A 22 -5.86 18.45 13.84
CA GLY A 22 -6.45 19.00 15.08
C GLY A 22 -7.97 18.89 15.18
N HIS A 23 -8.63 18.19 14.25
CA HIS A 23 -10.08 18.00 14.22
C HIS A 23 -10.45 16.52 14.36
N ASN A 24 -11.51 16.23 15.11
CA ASN A 24 -12.11 14.90 15.13
C ASN A 24 -12.89 14.65 13.83
N VAL A 25 -12.68 13.49 13.24
CA VAL A 25 -13.25 13.08 11.96
C VAL A 25 -13.90 11.71 12.09
N ASN A 26 -15.19 11.66 11.81
CA ASN A 26 -15.96 10.42 11.80
C ASN A 26 -15.75 9.69 10.47
N ILE A 27 -15.49 8.39 10.56
CA ILE A 27 -15.31 7.51 9.42
C ILE A 27 -16.57 6.67 9.26
N TYR A 28 -17.24 6.84 8.14
CA TYR A 28 -18.44 6.13 7.73
C TYR A 28 -18.09 4.94 6.83
N PRO A 29 -18.84 3.83 6.93
CA PRO A 29 -18.66 2.70 6.04
C PRO A 29 -19.02 3.08 4.59
N THR A 30 -18.27 2.54 3.63
CA THR A 30 -18.51 2.75 2.18
C THR A 30 -19.29 1.61 1.51
N GLY A 31 -19.60 0.56 2.28
CA GLY A 31 -20.09 -0.73 1.76
C GLY A 31 -18.99 -1.67 1.27
N ILE A 32 -17.76 -1.18 1.09
CA ILE A 32 -16.57 -2.02 0.82
C ILE A 32 -15.88 -2.31 2.14
N LYS A 33 -15.74 -3.59 2.48
CA LYS A 33 -15.00 -4.01 3.67
C LYS A 33 -13.58 -3.47 3.63
N GLY A 34 -13.15 -2.90 4.76
CA GLY A 34 -11.81 -2.35 4.86
C GLY A 34 -11.63 -0.93 4.32
N ILE A 35 -12.68 -0.30 3.78
CA ILE A 35 -12.65 1.08 3.26
C ILE A 35 -13.74 1.93 3.93
N GLY A 36 -13.30 3.02 4.55
CA GLY A 36 -14.16 4.04 5.14
C GLY A 36 -14.04 5.36 4.39
N VAL A 37 -14.97 6.27 4.65
CA VAL A 37 -14.97 7.64 4.12
C VAL A 37 -15.32 8.63 5.21
N SER A 38 -14.73 9.82 5.16
CA SER A 38 -15.10 10.92 6.03
C SER A 38 -15.45 12.17 5.24
N PHE A 39 -16.33 13.00 5.80
CA PHE A 39 -16.72 14.29 5.26
C PHE A 39 -16.52 15.36 6.33
N GLN A 40 -15.84 16.44 5.95
CA GLN A 40 -15.74 17.65 6.77
C GLN A 40 -16.23 18.85 5.98
N ASP A 41 -16.76 19.85 6.67
CA ASP A 41 -17.04 21.14 6.07
C ASP A 41 -15.72 21.82 5.67
N ALA A 42 -15.57 22.15 4.39
CA ALA A 42 -14.36 22.78 3.86
C ALA A 42 -14.59 24.24 3.47
N ASP A 43 -15.73 24.82 3.83
CA ASP A 43 -16.00 26.25 3.59
C ASP A 43 -15.26 27.11 4.62
N PRO A 44 -14.25 27.91 4.21
CA PRO A 44 -13.46 28.72 5.16
C PRO A 44 -14.28 29.79 5.89
N GLY A 45 -15.44 30.17 5.35
CA GLY A 45 -16.34 31.12 6.00
C GLY A 45 -17.30 30.49 7.01
N SER A 46 -17.34 29.16 7.08
CA SER A 46 -18.27 28.44 7.93
C SER A 46 -17.96 28.60 9.42
N GLN A 47 -19.01 28.67 10.23
CA GLN A 47 -18.92 28.64 11.69
C GLN A 47 -18.26 27.36 12.22
N ASN A 48 -18.29 26.28 11.43
CA ASN A 48 -17.78 24.96 11.80
C ASN A 48 -16.77 24.44 10.77
N TYR A 49 -15.95 25.32 10.19
CA TYR A 49 -14.89 24.95 9.26
C TYR A 49 -14.04 23.78 9.80
N LEU A 50 -13.81 22.77 8.94
CA LEU A 50 -13.15 21.49 9.19
C LEU A 50 -13.79 20.60 10.26
N SER A 51 -15.00 20.89 10.72
CA SER A 51 -15.72 19.97 11.59
C SER A 51 -16.27 18.80 10.77
N SER A 52 -16.25 17.60 11.36
CA SER A 52 -16.84 16.41 10.76
C SER A 52 -18.34 16.57 10.60
N LEU A 53 -18.86 16.17 9.44
CA LEU A 53 -20.30 15.97 9.26
C LEU A 53 -20.75 14.77 10.11
N SER A 54 -22.03 14.76 10.48
CA SER A 54 -22.67 13.70 11.27
C SER A 54 -23.96 13.22 10.63
N SER A 55 -24.31 11.95 10.86
CA SER A 55 -25.59 11.34 10.44
C SER A 55 -26.74 11.55 11.41
N THR A 56 -26.44 12.03 12.62
CA THR A 56 -27.42 12.23 13.70
C THR A 56 -27.61 13.69 14.07
N ALA A 57 -26.69 14.58 13.65
CA ALA A 57 -26.76 16.00 13.97
C ALA A 57 -26.24 16.86 12.82
N SER A 58 -27.08 17.76 12.32
CA SER A 58 -26.68 18.66 11.24
C SER A 58 -25.76 19.78 11.74
N LEU A 59 -24.64 19.96 11.03
CA LEU A 59 -23.64 20.97 11.31
C LEU A 59 -24.07 22.31 10.73
N ARG A 60 -24.09 23.37 11.55
CA ARG A 60 -24.46 24.72 11.08
C ARG A 60 -23.30 25.35 10.29
N LYS A 61 -23.54 25.83 9.08
CA LYS A 61 -22.54 26.56 8.27
C LYS A 61 -22.63 28.07 8.47
N PHE A 62 -23.79 28.65 8.18
CA PHE A 62 -24.00 30.10 8.17
C PHE A 62 -25.38 30.45 8.72
N SER A 63 -25.52 31.66 9.25
CA SER A 63 -26.80 32.30 9.57
C SER A 63 -26.79 33.71 9.03
N ARG A 64 -27.82 34.09 8.25
CA ARG A 64 -27.92 35.42 7.62
C ARG A 64 -29.31 36.04 7.86
N PRO A 65 -29.39 37.32 8.25
CA PRO A 65 -30.66 38.03 8.29
C PRO A 65 -31.21 38.23 6.87
N VAL A 66 -32.52 38.41 6.75
CA VAL A 66 -33.26 38.38 5.47
C VAL A 66 -33.58 39.79 4.94
N ASP A 67 -33.24 40.81 5.71
CA ASP A 67 -33.33 42.23 5.32
C ASP A 67 -32.36 42.62 4.20
N SER A 68 -31.40 41.76 3.86
CA SER A 68 -30.39 41.96 2.82
C SER A 68 -30.74 41.37 1.45
N ILE A 69 -31.96 40.83 1.22
CA ILE A 69 -32.34 40.24 -0.08
C ILE A 69 -32.72 41.33 -1.10
N ASN A 70 -31.74 42.16 -1.46
CA ASN A 70 -31.59 42.55 -2.86
C ASN A 70 -30.99 41.32 -3.56
N TYR A 71 -31.71 40.77 -4.52
CA TYR A 71 -31.45 39.56 -5.31
C TYR A 71 -30.00 39.44 -5.84
N SER A 72 -29.05 39.13 -4.97
CA SER A 72 -27.81 38.44 -5.33
C SER A 72 -27.95 37.07 -4.71
N PRO A 73 -28.11 35.99 -5.51
CA PRO A 73 -28.20 34.66 -4.94
C PRO A 73 -26.89 34.40 -4.21
N TYR A 74 -26.91 34.44 -2.87
CA TYR A 74 -25.84 33.91 -2.06
C TYR A 74 -25.76 32.41 -2.38
N SER A 75 -24.95 32.07 -3.38
CA SER A 75 -24.58 30.71 -3.68
C SER A 75 -23.60 30.28 -2.61
N ILE A 76 -24.12 29.86 -1.45
CA ILE A 76 -23.32 29.19 -0.44
C ILE A 76 -23.05 27.80 -0.98
N GLY A 77 -21.87 27.61 -1.55
CA GLY A 77 -21.48 26.33 -2.12
C GLY A 77 -21.41 25.22 -1.07
N ASN A 78 -21.57 23.98 -1.52
CA ASN A 78 -21.28 22.82 -0.70
C ASN A 78 -19.79 22.47 -0.80
N TRP A 79 -18.96 23.16 -0.01
CA TRP A 79 -17.53 22.91 0.08
C TRP A 79 -17.28 21.80 1.09
N LEU A 80 -16.84 20.63 0.61
CA LEU A 80 -16.53 19.48 1.46
C LEU A 80 -15.10 19.01 1.27
N ARG A 81 -14.49 18.57 2.37
CA ARG A 81 -13.27 17.79 2.35
C ARG A 81 -13.64 16.33 2.55
N ILE A 82 -13.28 15.51 1.58
CA ILE A 82 -13.61 14.09 1.52
C ILE A 82 -12.31 13.30 1.59
N ARG A 83 -12.25 12.31 2.48
CA ARG A 83 -11.09 11.42 2.60
C ARG A 83 -11.53 9.97 2.61
N LEU A 84 -10.78 9.13 1.90
CA LEU A 84 -10.90 7.67 1.98
C LEU A 84 -9.91 7.14 3.01
N TRP A 85 -10.33 6.12 3.74
CA TRP A 85 -9.60 5.55 4.85
C TRP A 85 -9.48 4.04 4.71
N ARG A 86 -8.30 3.50 5.03
CA ARG A 86 -8.15 2.08 5.31
C ARG A 86 -8.68 1.82 6.72
N THR A 87 -9.67 0.94 6.86
CA THR A 87 -10.18 0.51 8.17
C THR A 87 -9.47 -0.76 8.63
N ALA A 88 -9.72 -1.17 9.88
CA ALA A 88 -9.10 -2.36 10.47
C ALA A 88 -9.57 -3.68 9.81
N GLU A 89 -10.67 -3.66 9.04
CA GLU A 89 -11.17 -4.85 8.37
C GLU A 89 -10.29 -5.27 7.18
N VAL A 90 -10.27 -6.57 6.91
CA VAL A 90 -9.61 -7.12 5.71
C VAL A 90 -10.22 -6.48 4.46
N LEU A 91 -9.36 -5.99 3.56
CA LEU A 91 -9.78 -5.30 2.34
C LEU A 91 -10.44 -6.28 1.38
N ASP A 92 -11.65 -5.97 0.93
CA ASP A 92 -12.26 -6.66 -0.20
C ASP A 92 -11.88 -5.95 -1.51
N ILE A 93 -10.73 -6.34 -2.08
CA ILE A 93 -10.19 -5.77 -3.33
C ILE A 93 -11.12 -6.07 -4.52
N GLY A 94 -11.80 -7.23 -4.50
CA GLY A 94 -12.72 -7.63 -5.56
C GLY A 94 -13.94 -6.69 -5.62
N ALA A 95 -14.58 -6.46 -4.48
CA ALA A 95 -15.69 -5.53 -4.36
C ALA A 95 -15.28 -4.08 -4.66
N ALA A 96 -14.09 -3.66 -4.23
CA ALA A 96 -13.57 -2.32 -4.53
C ALA A 96 -13.43 -2.08 -6.05
N ASN A 97 -12.96 -3.08 -6.79
CA ASN A 97 -12.66 -2.95 -8.22
C ASN A 97 -13.83 -3.30 -9.15
N SER A 98 -14.94 -3.85 -8.64
CA SER A 98 -16.10 -4.20 -9.45
C SER A 98 -17.03 -3.00 -9.73
N GLY A 99 -16.61 -1.77 -9.41
CA GLY A 99 -17.45 -0.57 -9.47
C GLY A 99 -18.60 -0.60 -8.45
N ALA A 100 -18.55 -1.53 -7.49
CA ALA A 100 -19.56 -1.71 -6.45
C ALA A 100 -19.35 -0.74 -5.28
N LEU A 101 -19.05 0.53 -5.58
CA LEU A 101 -19.38 1.59 -4.62
C LEU A 101 -20.90 1.66 -4.58
N THR A 102 -21.41 0.89 -3.63
CA THR A 102 -22.78 0.43 -3.47
C THR A 102 -23.76 1.60 -3.31
N SER A 103 -25.06 1.27 -3.33
CA SER A 103 -26.15 2.14 -2.88
C SER A 103 -26.00 2.64 -1.42
N VAL A 104 -24.97 2.21 -0.69
CA VAL A 104 -24.68 2.55 0.72
C VAL A 104 -23.52 3.55 0.85
N PHE A 105 -23.02 4.10 -0.27
CA PHE A 105 -22.03 5.17 -0.15
C PHE A 105 -22.68 6.39 0.55
N PRO A 106 -22.07 6.94 1.62
CA PRO A 106 -22.65 8.05 2.34
C PRO A 106 -22.81 9.28 1.44
N ILE A 107 -23.93 9.97 1.59
CA ILE A 107 -24.27 11.15 0.79
C ILE A 107 -24.17 12.37 1.69
N ALA A 108 -23.41 13.37 1.26
CA ALA A 108 -23.37 14.63 1.98
C ALA A 108 -24.43 15.58 1.43
N GLU A 109 -25.19 16.22 2.30
CA GLU A 109 -26.28 17.11 1.94
C GLU A 109 -26.06 18.49 2.53
N GLN A 110 -26.53 19.50 1.80
CA GLN A 110 -26.66 20.87 2.28
C GLN A 110 -28.12 21.28 2.20
N PHE A 111 -28.63 21.84 3.29
CA PHE A 111 -29.98 22.38 3.34
C PHE A 111 -30.02 23.76 4.00
N VAL A 112 -31.05 24.53 3.68
CA VAL A 112 -31.34 25.83 4.27
C VAL A 112 -32.62 25.73 5.10
N GLY A 113 -32.53 26.16 6.35
CA GLY A 113 -33.66 26.25 7.28
C GLY A 113 -34.15 27.68 7.45
N VAL A 114 -35.46 27.83 7.65
CA VAL A 114 -36.10 29.09 8.00
C VAL A 114 -36.23 29.21 9.52
N GLY A 115 -35.60 30.23 10.10
CA GLY A 115 -35.69 30.51 11.54
C GLY A 115 -37.02 31.15 11.95
N ASP A 116 -37.31 31.10 13.25
CA ASP A 116 -38.53 31.63 13.88
C ASP A 116 -38.83 33.08 13.49
N GLY A 117 -40.12 33.36 13.25
CA GLY A 117 -40.63 34.69 12.91
C GLY A 117 -40.45 35.10 11.45
N PHE A 118 -40.09 34.18 10.55
CA PHE A 118 -39.92 34.45 9.12
C PHE A 118 -40.78 33.53 8.26
N VAL A 119 -41.59 34.11 7.36
CA VAL A 119 -42.38 33.40 6.34
C VAL A 119 -41.88 33.86 4.97
N LEU A 120 -41.27 32.96 4.21
CA LEU A 120 -40.88 33.20 2.83
C LEU A 120 -41.98 32.61 1.94
N ASN A 121 -42.79 33.39 1.23
CA ASN A 121 -43.82 32.94 0.26
C ASN A 121 -44.22 31.45 0.31
N GLY A 122 -44.94 31.03 1.36
CA GLY A 122 -45.44 29.66 1.53
C GLY A 122 -44.62 28.76 2.46
N PHE A 123 -43.49 29.24 3.00
CA PHE A 123 -42.60 28.48 3.87
C PHE A 123 -42.72 28.90 5.34
N GLN A 124 -42.86 27.93 6.22
CA GLN A 124 -43.06 28.10 7.65
C GLN A 124 -41.74 28.03 8.42
N PRO A 125 -41.64 28.71 9.58
CA PRO A 125 -40.55 28.48 10.52
C PRO A 125 -40.36 27.00 10.85
N GLY A 126 -39.11 26.54 10.88
CA GLY A 126 -38.75 25.15 11.12
C GLY A 126 -38.69 24.27 9.87
N GLU A 127 -39.19 24.74 8.72
CA GLU A 127 -39.00 24.03 7.45
C GLU A 127 -37.55 24.11 6.96
N LYS A 128 -37.10 23.00 6.34
CA LYS A 128 -35.78 22.83 5.76
C LYS A 128 -35.92 22.50 4.27
N PHE A 129 -35.07 23.11 3.45
CA PHE A 129 -35.03 22.90 2.00
C PHE A 129 -33.65 22.43 1.59
N ILE A 130 -33.61 21.33 0.86
CA ILE A 130 -32.38 20.80 0.29
C ILE A 130 -31.90 21.80 -0.76
N GLN A 131 -30.71 22.37 -0.53
CA GLN A 131 -30.07 23.30 -1.46
C GLN A 131 -29.19 22.53 -2.45
N GLY A 132 -28.57 21.45 -2.00
CA GLY A 132 -27.75 20.61 -2.85
C GLY A 132 -27.33 19.31 -2.18
N GLU A 133 -27.19 18.27 -2.98
CA GLU A 133 -26.69 16.97 -2.56
C GLU A 133 -25.39 16.64 -3.29
N MET A 134 -24.44 16.06 -2.56
CA MET A 134 -23.20 15.54 -3.12
C MET A 134 -23.23 14.02 -3.05
N LYS A 135 -23.54 13.42 -4.20
CA LYS A 135 -23.56 11.97 -4.40
C LYS A 135 -22.28 11.55 -5.09
N ILE A 136 -21.45 10.75 -4.42
CA ILE A 136 -20.29 10.12 -5.05
C ILE A 136 -20.77 8.81 -5.67
N SER A 137 -20.90 8.80 -7.00
CA SER A 137 -21.07 7.56 -7.75
C SER A 137 -19.69 7.00 -8.05
N GLY A 138 -19.34 5.95 -7.32
CA GLY A 138 -17.99 5.41 -7.28
C GLY A 138 -17.64 4.43 -8.39
N VAL A 139 -18.22 4.61 -9.58
CA VAL A 139 -18.10 3.69 -10.71
C VAL A 139 -16.65 3.47 -11.15
N ASN A 140 -15.72 4.37 -10.75
CA ASN A 140 -14.31 4.35 -11.14
C ASN A 140 -13.32 4.35 -9.96
N LEU A 141 -13.73 4.02 -8.71
CA LEU A 141 -12.74 3.81 -7.66
C LEU A 141 -12.02 2.49 -7.94
N LYS A 142 -10.74 2.56 -8.31
CA LYS A 142 -9.89 1.39 -8.48
C LYS A 142 -8.88 1.34 -7.35
N ILE A 143 -9.00 0.34 -6.46
CA ILE A 143 -7.99 0.07 -5.44
C ILE A 143 -7.07 -1.01 -5.99
N VAL A 144 -5.85 -0.60 -6.34
CA VAL A 144 -4.82 -1.51 -6.81
C VAL A 144 -3.84 -1.75 -5.67
N PRO A 145 -3.71 -2.98 -5.13
CA PRO A 145 -2.67 -3.28 -4.16
C PRO A 145 -1.31 -2.99 -4.80
N GLY A 146 -0.44 -2.23 -4.13
CA GLY A 146 0.86 -1.81 -4.67
C GLY A 146 1.94 -2.90 -4.70
N THR A 147 1.57 -4.18 -4.79
CA THR A 147 2.47 -5.33 -4.61
C THR A 147 2.63 -6.13 -5.90
N CYS A 148 3.82 -6.69 -6.13
CA CYS A 148 4.09 -7.61 -7.24
C CYS A 148 4.04 -9.07 -6.79
N ASN A 149 4.06 -9.99 -7.76
CA ASN A 149 4.28 -11.41 -7.54
C ASN A 149 5.77 -11.74 -7.65
N LEU A 150 6.29 -12.54 -6.72
CA LEU A 150 7.60 -13.20 -6.85
C LEU A 150 7.36 -14.72 -6.87
N PRO A 151 7.46 -15.37 -8.03
CA PRO A 151 7.24 -16.81 -8.12
C PRO A 151 8.41 -17.60 -7.52
N ASP A 152 8.10 -18.77 -6.95
CA ASP A 152 9.11 -19.72 -6.52
C ASP A 152 9.89 -20.25 -7.72
N THR A 153 11.18 -20.54 -7.51
CA THR A 153 12.07 -21.03 -8.55
C THR A 153 13.07 -22.02 -7.97
N THR A 154 13.41 -23.04 -8.76
CA THR A 154 14.44 -24.01 -8.43
C THR A 154 15.70 -23.67 -9.19
N VAL A 155 16.83 -23.66 -8.49
CA VAL A 155 18.16 -23.47 -9.09
C VAL A 155 18.82 -24.84 -9.20
N ASP A 156 19.00 -25.32 -10.43
CA ASP A 156 19.84 -26.49 -10.67
C ASP A 156 21.31 -26.06 -10.58
N MET A 157 21.96 -26.49 -9.50
CA MET A 157 23.35 -26.16 -9.23
C MET A 157 24.32 -27.17 -9.86
N GLY A 158 23.82 -28.25 -10.46
CA GLY A 158 24.64 -29.28 -11.09
C GLY A 158 25.50 -30.12 -10.12
N GLU A 159 26.40 -30.90 -10.71
CA GLU A 159 27.36 -31.76 -10.01
C GLU A 159 28.72 -31.08 -9.89
N HIS A 160 29.36 -31.20 -8.71
CA HIS A 160 30.66 -30.62 -8.44
C HIS A 160 31.60 -31.65 -7.81
N PHE A 161 32.88 -31.56 -8.18
CA PHE A 161 33.90 -32.52 -7.78
C PHE A 161 34.85 -31.92 -6.73
N PRO A 162 35.42 -32.74 -5.83
CA PRO A 162 36.29 -32.24 -4.75
C PRO A 162 37.54 -31.49 -5.21
N ASN A 163 37.99 -31.68 -6.45
CA ASN A 163 39.12 -30.94 -7.02
C ASN A 163 38.80 -29.46 -7.27
N GLU A 164 37.56 -29.14 -7.66
CA GLU A 164 37.05 -27.77 -7.79
C GLU A 164 36.93 -27.11 -6.41
N LEU A 165 36.36 -27.84 -5.44
CA LEU A 165 36.16 -27.41 -4.06
C LEU A 165 37.27 -27.94 -3.14
N SER A 166 38.53 -27.69 -3.51
CA SER A 166 39.71 -28.37 -2.95
C SER A 166 40.09 -27.99 -1.52
N ALA A 167 39.65 -26.83 -1.02
CA ALA A 167 39.93 -26.36 0.34
C ALA A 167 38.81 -25.43 0.83
N PRO A 168 38.69 -25.19 2.16
CA PRO A 168 37.76 -24.19 2.69
C PRO A 168 37.91 -22.84 1.98
N GLY A 169 36.79 -22.20 1.66
CA GLY A 169 36.73 -20.95 0.90
C GLY A 169 36.83 -21.10 -0.61
N LYS A 170 37.13 -22.30 -1.14
CA LYS A 170 37.04 -22.58 -2.59
C LYS A 170 35.59 -22.75 -3.00
N THR A 171 35.28 -22.27 -4.19
CA THR A 171 33.91 -22.13 -4.68
C THR A 171 33.76 -22.69 -6.08
N SER A 172 32.55 -23.09 -6.43
CA SER A 172 32.20 -23.37 -7.81
C SER A 172 31.95 -22.09 -8.61
N ALA A 173 31.73 -22.22 -9.90
CA ALA A 173 31.27 -21.11 -10.74
C ALA A 173 29.88 -20.59 -10.30
N TRP A 174 29.61 -19.31 -10.55
CA TRP A 174 28.30 -18.72 -10.29
C TRP A 174 27.23 -19.30 -11.22
N VAL A 175 26.10 -19.67 -10.64
CA VAL A 175 24.88 -20.10 -11.31
C VAL A 175 23.83 -19.00 -11.15
N GLN A 176 23.24 -18.56 -12.25
CA GLN A 176 22.18 -17.55 -12.24
C GLN A 176 20.90 -18.16 -11.67
N VAL A 177 20.26 -17.48 -10.69
CA VAL A 177 18.91 -17.87 -10.26
C VAL A 177 17.93 -17.54 -11.39
N PRO A 178 17.22 -18.54 -11.94
CA PRO A 178 16.35 -18.32 -13.09
C PRO A 178 15.07 -17.61 -12.66
N ASN A 179 14.63 -16.63 -13.47
CA ASN A 179 13.37 -15.91 -13.31
C ASN A 179 13.17 -15.26 -11.92
N PHE A 180 14.26 -14.89 -11.23
CA PHE A 180 14.17 -14.12 -9.99
C PHE A 180 13.74 -12.69 -10.30
N THR A 181 12.43 -12.49 -10.46
CA THR A 181 11.87 -11.31 -11.09
C THR A 181 10.51 -11.02 -10.48
N LEU A 182 10.26 -9.77 -10.13
CA LEU A 182 8.94 -9.33 -9.73
C LEU A 182 8.06 -9.20 -10.97
N THR A 183 6.92 -9.87 -10.96
CA THR A 183 5.97 -9.95 -12.08
C THR A 183 4.62 -9.37 -11.69
N ASN A 184 3.82 -8.99 -12.69
CA ASN A 184 2.50 -8.38 -12.48
C ASN A 184 2.54 -7.18 -11.53
N CYS A 185 3.63 -6.40 -11.55
CA CYS A 185 3.74 -5.21 -10.70
C CYS A 185 2.76 -4.15 -11.17
N PRO A 186 1.81 -3.72 -10.32
CA PRO A 186 0.92 -2.63 -10.67
C PRO A 186 1.67 -1.32 -10.74
N THR A 187 1.08 -0.37 -11.44
CA THR A 187 1.46 1.04 -11.46
C THR A 187 1.57 1.57 -10.03
N ALA A 188 2.80 1.77 -9.55
CA ALA A 188 3.06 2.29 -8.22
C ALA A 188 3.32 3.80 -8.31
N TYR A 189 2.62 4.59 -7.49
CA TYR A 189 2.75 6.05 -7.46
C TYR A 189 3.66 6.55 -6.31
N GLY A 190 4.24 5.64 -5.54
CA GLY A 190 5.03 5.95 -4.34
C GLY A 190 4.16 6.33 -3.13
N TYR A 191 4.80 6.50 -1.98
CA TYR A 191 4.15 6.94 -0.74
C TYR A 191 4.15 8.48 -0.63
N GLY A 192 3.06 9.07 -0.12
CA GLY A 192 2.95 10.51 0.12
C GLY A 192 2.71 11.38 -1.13
N ALA A 193 2.33 10.79 -2.26
CA ALA A 193 2.09 11.50 -3.50
C ALA A 193 0.79 12.34 -3.46
N THR A 194 0.85 13.57 -3.98
CA THR A 194 -0.32 14.37 -4.33
C THR A 194 -0.59 14.21 -5.83
N GLY A 195 -1.85 13.96 -6.22
CA GLY A 195 -2.26 13.68 -7.60
C GLY A 195 -2.06 14.81 -8.63
N THR A 196 -1.23 15.80 -8.36
CA THR A 196 -1.01 17.00 -9.18
C THR A 196 0.46 17.24 -9.60
N GLY A 197 1.42 16.38 -9.23
CA GLY A 197 2.79 16.58 -9.73
C GLY A 197 3.89 15.73 -9.08
N ALA A 198 4.95 15.53 -9.87
CA ALA A 198 6.26 14.95 -9.55
C ALA A 198 6.31 14.13 -8.25
N ASN A 199 5.92 12.85 -8.36
CA ASN A 199 6.04 11.90 -7.27
C ASN A 199 7.49 11.85 -6.80
N THR A 200 7.72 12.10 -5.51
CA THR A 200 9.00 11.72 -4.89
C THR A 200 9.04 10.20 -4.88
N ALA A 201 9.74 9.61 -5.85
CA ALA A 201 10.07 8.20 -5.91
C ALA A 201 10.97 7.83 -4.72
N GLN A 202 10.42 7.80 -3.51
CA GLN A 202 11.10 7.20 -2.38
C GLN A 202 11.04 5.69 -2.60
N ASN A 203 12.17 5.12 -3.02
CA ASN A 203 12.36 3.68 -3.16
C ASN A 203 12.17 3.02 -1.80
N ASN A 204 11.01 2.43 -1.65
CA ASN A 204 10.55 1.81 -0.42
C ASN A 204 10.34 0.29 -0.57
N VAL A 205 10.80 -0.27 -1.70
CA VAL A 205 10.71 -1.70 -1.96
C VAL A 205 12.03 -2.38 -1.58
N SER A 206 11.96 -3.37 -0.71
CA SER A 206 13.12 -4.17 -0.31
C SER A 206 12.87 -5.66 -0.47
N VAL A 207 13.94 -6.41 -0.67
CA VAL A 207 13.94 -7.88 -0.66
C VAL A 207 14.82 -8.36 0.48
N THR A 208 14.28 -9.22 1.32
CA THR A 208 15.01 -9.88 2.40
C THR A 208 15.14 -11.36 2.07
N ILE A 209 16.37 -11.88 2.08
CA ILE A 209 16.64 -13.30 1.88
C ILE A 209 16.93 -13.97 3.23
N SER A 210 16.18 -15.03 3.52
CA SER A 210 16.21 -15.73 4.81
C SER A 210 16.44 -17.22 4.59
N PRO A 211 17.65 -17.73 4.85
CA PRO A 211 17.93 -19.16 4.75
C PRO A 211 17.08 -20.00 5.71
N ARG A 212 16.72 -21.22 5.28
CA ARG A 212 16.04 -22.21 6.12
C ARG A 212 17.00 -23.17 6.83
N THR A 213 18.30 -23.01 6.60
CA THR A 213 19.40 -23.72 7.28
C THR A 213 20.30 -22.70 7.99
N ALA A 214 21.30 -23.19 8.73
CA ALA A 214 22.20 -22.33 9.49
C ALA A 214 23.01 -21.39 8.58
N ILE A 215 23.17 -20.13 8.99
CA ILE A 215 24.10 -19.18 8.35
C ILE A 215 25.52 -19.55 8.76
N VAL A 216 26.43 -19.66 7.79
CA VAL A 216 27.85 -19.98 8.03
C VAL A 216 28.62 -18.68 8.22
N SER A 217 28.81 -18.27 9.48
CA SER A 217 29.35 -16.95 9.83
C SER A 217 30.78 -16.69 9.36
N GLU A 218 31.57 -17.73 9.11
CA GLU A 218 32.95 -17.60 8.60
C GLU A 218 33.00 -17.05 7.16
N TYR A 219 31.91 -17.21 6.40
CA TYR A 219 31.83 -16.77 5.01
C TYR A 219 30.61 -15.88 4.77
N ASN A 220 30.85 -14.63 4.33
CA ASN A 220 29.77 -13.69 4.03
C ASN A 220 28.83 -14.24 2.94
N GLY A 221 27.53 -14.10 3.16
CA GLY A 221 26.49 -14.56 2.23
C GLY A 221 26.41 -16.07 2.05
N VAL A 222 26.94 -16.86 3.01
CA VAL A 222 26.92 -18.33 2.97
C VAL A 222 25.95 -18.90 4.01
N PHE A 223 25.17 -19.88 3.57
CA PHE A 223 24.31 -20.69 4.42
C PHE A 223 24.59 -22.18 4.16
N ALA A 224 24.34 -23.01 5.16
CA ALA A 224 24.61 -24.43 5.10
C ALA A 224 23.66 -25.12 4.11
N ILE A 225 24.11 -26.24 3.54
CA ILE A 225 23.19 -27.17 2.91
C ILE A 225 22.30 -27.84 3.98
N ASP A 226 21.19 -28.44 3.54
CA ASP A 226 20.32 -29.22 4.41
C ASP A 226 20.97 -30.58 4.69
N GLU A 227 21.60 -30.70 5.85
CA GLU A 227 22.23 -31.94 6.30
C GLU A 227 21.22 -32.97 6.84
N THR A 228 19.92 -32.66 6.87
CA THR A 228 18.87 -33.56 7.37
C THR A 228 18.34 -34.52 6.31
N ILE A 229 18.62 -34.28 5.03
CA ILE A 229 18.22 -35.15 3.92
C ILE A 229 19.09 -36.41 3.86
N THR A 230 18.52 -37.51 3.36
CA THR A 230 19.26 -38.76 3.10
C THR A 230 20.40 -38.50 2.12
N ASP A 231 21.56 -39.10 2.39
CA ASP A 231 22.78 -38.97 1.59
C ASP A 231 23.26 -37.53 1.41
N SER A 232 23.00 -36.64 2.38
CA SER A 232 23.47 -35.24 2.32
C SER A 232 25.00 -35.15 2.32
N ALA A 233 25.53 -34.26 1.50
CA ALA A 233 26.94 -33.89 1.54
C ALA A 233 27.29 -33.20 2.87
N LYS A 234 28.58 -33.12 3.21
CA LYS A 234 29.05 -32.43 4.43
C LYS A 234 30.21 -31.50 4.13
N GLY A 235 30.28 -30.40 4.89
CA GLY A 235 31.36 -29.42 4.78
C GLY A 235 31.25 -28.49 3.57
N PHE A 236 30.04 -28.32 3.05
CA PHE A 236 29.72 -27.39 1.97
C PHE A 236 28.58 -26.44 2.40
N GLY A 237 28.57 -25.27 1.78
CA GLY A 237 27.48 -24.31 1.87
C GLY A 237 27.15 -23.74 0.50
N ILE A 238 26.09 -22.95 0.45
CA ILE A 238 25.70 -22.19 -0.73
C ILE A 238 25.93 -20.72 -0.44
N GLN A 239 26.62 -20.03 -1.35
CA GLN A 239 26.85 -18.60 -1.28
C GLN A 239 25.93 -17.86 -2.25
N LEU A 240 25.31 -16.77 -1.80
CA LEU A 240 24.48 -15.92 -2.65
C LEU A 240 25.10 -14.53 -2.86
N ALA A 241 24.94 -13.99 -4.06
CA ALA A 241 25.32 -12.62 -4.40
C ALA A 241 24.28 -11.95 -5.28
N TRP A 242 24.05 -10.65 -5.05
CA TRP A 242 23.25 -9.81 -5.92
C TRP A 242 24.03 -9.50 -7.20
N GLY A 243 23.44 -9.77 -8.36
CA GLY A 243 24.05 -9.59 -9.67
C GLY A 243 23.84 -10.78 -10.60
N LYS A 244 24.17 -10.59 -11.88
CA LYS A 244 24.13 -11.67 -12.87
C LYS A 244 25.36 -12.54 -12.75
N ALA A 245 25.20 -13.86 -12.92
CA ALA A 245 26.32 -14.79 -12.83
C ALA A 245 27.49 -14.43 -13.76
N SER A 246 27.20 -13.94 -14.98
CA SER A 246 28.19 -13.51 -15.97
C SER A 246 28.95 -12.23 -15.61
N GLU A 247 28.47 -11.47 -14.61
CA GLU A 247 29.01 -10.16 -14.20
C GLU A 247 29.68 -10.23 -12.83
N LEU A 248 29.51 -11.33 -12.10
CA LEU A 248 30.04 -11.51 -10.75
C LEU A 248 31.49 -12.02 -10.79
N PRO A 249 32.45 -11.33 -10.13
CA PRO A 249 33.79 -11.85 -9.94
C PRO A 249 33.80 -12.98 -8.89
N ASP A 250 34.97 -13.62 -8.71
CA ASP A 250 35.15 -14.65 -7.69
C ASP A 250 34.91 -14.15 -6.26
N THR A 251 35.13 -12.86 -5.99
CA THR A 251 34.92 -12.21 -4.69
C THR A 251 34.07 -10.95 -4.85
N PRO A 252 32.73 -11.10 -5.00
CA PRO A 252 31.87 -9.94 -5.22
C PRO A 252 31.71 -9.11 -3.96
N SER A 253 31.61 -7.79 -4.11
CA SER A 253 31.23 -6.88 -3.02
C SER A 253 29.72 -6.90 -2.73
N SER A 254 28.94 -7.57 -3.58
CA SER A 254 27.48 -7.64 -3.55
C SER A 254 26.96 -8.95 -2.93
N LEU A 255 27.73 -9.58 -2.04
CA LEU A 255 27.28 -10.76 -1.29
C LEU A 255 26.00 -10.45 -0.50
N VAL A 256 25.08 -11.41 -0.47
CA VAL A 256 23.81 -11.25 0.26
C VAL A 256 24.10 -11.14 1.75
N THR A 257 23.46 -10.17 2.40
CA THR A 257 23.39 -10.11 3.86
C THR A 257 22.04 -10.69 4.28
N PHE A 258 22.05 -11.89 4.88
CA PHE A 258 20.80 -12.58 5.24
C PHE A 258 20.02 -11.85 6.32
N ASN A 259 18.69 -12.01 6.27
CA ASN A 259 17.75 -11.40 7.21
C ASN A 259 17.86 -9.87 7.29
N GLN A 260 18.40 -9.22 6.25
CA GLN A 260 18.50 -7.78 6.13
C GLN A 260 17.85 -7.30 4.82
N PRO A 261 17.18 -6.14 4.83
CA PRO A 261 16.51 -5.62 3.65
C PRO A 261 17.53 -5.13 2.61
N TYR A 262 17.47 -5.68 1.40
CA TYR A 262 18.15 -5.16 0.23
C TYR A 262 17.23 -4.20 -0.53
N LEU A 263 17.57 -2.91 -0.55
CA LEU A 263 16.77 -1.88 -1.23
C LEU A 263 16.89 -2.01 -2.75
N ILE A 264 15.75 -2.11 -3.43
CA ILE A 264 15.68 -2.07 -4.89
C ILE A 264 15.82 -0.61 -5.34
N LYS A 265 16.99 -0.27 -5.88
CA LYS A 265 17.33 1.12 -6.25
C LYS A 265 16.57 1.67 -7.46
N ASN A 266 16.08 0.80 -8.34
CA ASN A 266 15.46 1.20 -9.61
C ASN A 266 14.07 0.57 -9.75
N PHE A 267 13.22 0.69 -8.72
CA PHE A 267 11.83 0.29 -8.85
C PHE A 267 11.10 1.33 -9.73
N PRO A 268 10.54 0.95 -10.88
CA PRO A 268 9.87 1.90 -11.75
C PRO A 268 8.55 2.36 -11.12
N PHE A 269 8.51 3.59 -10.66
CA PHE A 269 7.27 4.30 -10.32
C PHE A 269 6.83 5.09 -11.56
N SER A 270 5.92 4.55 -12.36
CA SER A 270 5.40 5.21 -13.56
C SER A 270 3.94 4.84 -13.81
N ASP A 271 3.27 5.62 -14.66
CA ASP A 271 1.89 5.43 -15.14
C ASP A 271 1.74 4.31 -16.19
N THR A 272 2.84 3.67 -16.59
CA THR A 272 2.84 2.60 -17.60
C THR A 272 2.46 1.24 -16.99
N THR A 273 1.68 0.46 -17.74
CA THR A 273 1.10 -0.84 -17.36
C THR A 273 2.12 -1.88 -16.89
N SER A 274 1.71 -2.73 -15.93
CA SER A 274 2.32 -4.01 -15.52
C SER A 274 3.79 -4.18 -15.86
N SER A 275 4.68 -3.73 -14.96
CA SER A 275 6.12 -3.89 -15.18
C SER A 275 6.61 -5.24 -14.66
N THR A 276 7.52 -5.85 -15.41
CA THR A 276 8.36 -6.94 -14.93
C THR A 276 9.67 -6.32 -14.44
N ILE A 277 10.03 -6.54 -13.16
CA ILE A 277 11.21 -5.93 -12.54
C ILE A 277 12.22 -7.04 -12.22
N PRO A 278 13.31 -7.17 -12.99
CA PRO A 278 14.30 -8.21 -12.76
C PRO A 278 15.06 -7.95 -11.46
N LEU A 279 15.21 -8.99 -10.65
CA LEU A 279 16.08 -9.02 -9.48
C LEU A 279 17.25 -9.96 -9.80
N PHE A 280 18.46 -9.44 -9.98
CA PHE A 280 19.58 -10.31 -10.29
C PHE A 280 20.14 -10.93 -9.00
N LEU A 281 20.00 -12.24 -8.88
CA LEU A 281 20.56 -13.06 -7.80
C LEU A 281 21.30 -14.25 -8.41
N SER A 282 22.46 -14.59 -7.87
CA SER A 282 23.23 -15.77 -8.29
C SER A 282 23.68 -16.57 -7.07
N ALA A 283 23.88 -17.87 -7.27
CA ALA A 283 24.27 -18.83 -6.26
C ALA A 283 25.52 -19.61 -6.70
N ARG A 284 26.32 -20.10 -5.75
CA ARG A 284 27.38 -21.09 -6.00
C ARG A 284 27.61 -21.95 -4.77
N TYR A 285 28.25 -23.11 -4.93
CA TYR A 285 28.75 -23.87 -3.78
C TYR A 285 30.05 -23.27 -3.27
N ILE A 286 30.27 -23.43 -1.97
CA ILE A 286 31.52 -23.10 -1.29
C ILE A 286 31.85 -24.22 -0.32
N ARG A 287 33.11 -24.64 -0.27
CA ARG A 287 33.58 -25.53 0.78
C ARG A 287 33.77 -24.75 2.07
N THR A 288 33.17 -25.24 3.15
CA THR A 288 33.16 -24.58 4.45
C THR A 288 34.00 -25.30 5.50
N ALA A 289 34.34 -26.58 5.27
CA ALA A 289 35.10 -27.39 6.23
C ALA A 289 36.29 -28.10 5.58
N SER A 290 37.28 -28.45 6.42
CA SER A 290 38.44 -29.26 6.01
C SER A 290 38.04 -30.71 5.71
N GLU A 291 37.11 -31.27 6.46
CA GLU A 291 36.56 -32.60 6.23
C GLU A 291 35.25 -32.48 5.45
N VAL A 292 35.15 -33.25 4.36
CA VAL A 292 33.99 -33.23 3.47
C VAL A 292 33.57 -34.65 3.12
N SER A 293 32.28 -34.85 2.86
CA SER A 293 31.75 -36.09 2.28
C SER A 293 30.86 -35.77 1.08
N SER A 294 30.92 -36.63 0.06
CA SER A 294 30.04 -36.55 -1.11
C SER A 294 28.59 -36.83 -0.74
N GLY A 295 27.66 -36.23 -1.47
CA GLY A 295 26.23 -36.43 -1.25
C GLY A 295 25.39 -35.38 -1.96
N VAL A 296 24.09 -35.37 -1.65
CA VAL A 296 23.12 -34.37 -2.11
C VAL A 296 23.34 -33.05 -1.37
N ALA A 297 23.34 -31.93 -2.08
CA ALA A 297 23.69 -30.62 -1.53
C ALA A 297 22.55 -29.59 -1.73
N ASN A 298 21.36 -29.89 -1.21
CA ASN A 298 20.19 -29.01 -1.39
C ASN A 298 20.01 -28.04 -0.22
N ALA A 299 19.37 -26.90 -0.46
CA ALA A 299 18.92 -26.00 0.58
C ALA A 299 17.77 -25.11 0.10
N ILE A 300 17.12 -24.40 1.03
CA ILE A 300 16.01 -23.49 0.75
C ILE A 300 16.31 -22.12 1.36
N VAL A 301 15.97 -21.07 0.61
CA VAL A 301 15.88 -19.70 1.12
C VAL A 301 14.48 -19.16 0.90
N GLU A 302 14.00 -18.34 1.82
CA GLU A 302 12.79 -17.55 1.65
C GLU A 302 13.16 -16.14 1.17
N ALA A 303 12.42 -15.62 0.21
CA ALA A 303 12.53 -14.24 -0.23
C ALA A 303 11.25 -13.47 0.16
N LEU A 304 11.40 -12.47 1.02
CA LEU A 304 10.32 -11.56 1.41
C LEU A 304 10.47 -10.24 0.67
N VAL A 305 9.45 -9.83 -0.07
CA VAL A 305 9.38 -8.52 -0.72
C VAL A 305 8.47 -7.61 0.08
N GLU A 306 9.03 -6.51 0.58
CA GLU A 306 8.29 -5.51 1.34
C GLU A 306 8.08 -4.26 0.51
N TYR A 307 6.87 -3.69 0.58
CA TYR A 307 6.47 -2.46 -0.08
C TYR A 307 6.06 -1.47 1.00
N LYS A 308 6.70 -0.29 1.08
CA LYS A 308 6.33 0.78 2.02
C LYS A 308 5.72 1.99 1.34
#